data_AF-A0A955WQ49-F1
#
_entry.id   AF-A0A955WQ49-F1
#
_cell.length_a   1.000
_cell.length_b   1.000
_cell.length_c   1.000
_cell.angle_alpha   90.00
_cell.angle_beta   90.00
_cell.angle_gamma   90.00
#
_symmetry.space_group_name_H-M   'P 1'
#
loop_
_entity.id
_entity.type
_entity.pdbx_description
1 polymer ?
#
loop_
_entity_poly.entity_id
_entity_poly.type
_entity_poly.pdbx_seq_one_letter_code
_entity_poly.pdbx_strand_id
1 'polypeptide(L)'
;MATRILMLLAAAWLTTGCATTQADLKKLRTDVHSQRNQLNAAESAADAGKGYTQSIGKKDTTRRVILGDDAIAKIIQAHMPYAFDGRKLSKRITGDFTLSNVRGFKLLPRNRAQWTWDFKGKGVNVNLKGVPMAGSKDARQAKEALTAGGSITMEGSLWVDHKKNVLRLNGRCVKASLRKHNTGTNQGYVCDGANKKLFRSQQTVPLPKVLHGKKVQAMTTPNHLVLIER
;
A
#
# COMPACT_ATOMS: atom_id res chain seq x y z
N MET A 1 48.16 52.47 -47.23
CA MET A 1 48.37 51.15 -47.88
C MET A 1 47.48 50.16 -47.15
N ALA A 2 46.33 49.83 -47.76
CA ALA A 2 46.16 48.58 -48.51
C ALA A 2 45.79 47.44 -47.54
N THR A 3 44.49 47.23 -47.33
CA THR A 3 43.67 46.13 -47.89
C THR A 3 43.80 44.83 -47.08
N ARG A 4 42.80 44.51 -46.25
CA ARG A 4 41.53 43.80 -46.54
C ARG A 4 41.69 42.27 -46.48
N ILE A 5 40.55 41.63 -46.20
CA ILE A 5 40.19 40.21 -46.51
C ILE A 5 40.61 39.21 -45.43
N LEU A 6 39.74 38.35 -44.88
CA LEU A 6 38.29 38.14 -44.89
C LEU A 6 38.05 37.04 -43.83
N MET A 7 36.83 36.99 -43.28
CA MET A 7 36.11 35.76 -42.92
C MET A 7 36.84 34.65 -42.14
N LEU A 8 36.47 34.53 -40.86
CA LEU A 8 35.94 33.28 -40.30
C LEU A 8 34.81 33.72 -39.34
N LEU A 9 33.53 33.62 -39.72
CA LEU A 9 32.69 32.42 -39.49
C LEU A 9 32.93 31.84 -38.10
N ALA A 10 31.99 31.72 -37.17
CA ALA A 10 30.57 32.05 -37.08
C ALA A 10 30.32 32.13 -35.55
N ALA A 11 29.64 33.14 -35.00
CA ALA A 11 28.17 33.20 -35.00
C ALA A 11 27.49 31.81 -34.89
N ALA A 12 28.01 30.94 -34.02
CA ALA A 12 27.34 29.75 -33.54
C ALA A 12 27.74 29.50 -32.08
N TRP A 13 27.56 30.51 -31.23
CA TRP A 13 27.29 30.24 -29.83
C TRP A 13 25.90 29.62 -29.78
N LEU A 14 25.94 28.30 -29.97
CA LEU A 14 24.89 27.34 -29.82
C LEU A 14 23.96 27.79 -28.71
N THR A 15 22.78 28.23 -29.13
CA THR A 15 21.51 27.92 -28.49
C THR A 15 21.42 26.40 -28.29
N THR A 16 22.25 25.85 -27.41
CA THR A 16 21.93 24.64 -26.65
C THR A 16 20.94 25.07 -25.59
N GLY A 17 19.76 25.52 -26.07
CA GLY A 17 18.55 25.39 -25.30
C GLY A 17 18.51 23.94 -24.90
N CYS A 18 18.71 23.68 -23.60
CA CYS A 18 18.40 22.41 -23.00
C CYS A 18 16.94 22.15 -23.35
N ALA A 19 16.72 21.40 -24.43
CA ALA A 19 15.43 20.85 -24.76
C ALA A 19 15.10 19.93 -23.60
N THR A 20 14.50 20.51 -22.56
CA THR A 20 13.86 19.76 -21.50
C THR A 20 12.84 18.89 -22.20
N THR A 21 13.19 17.62 -22.39
CA THR A 21 12.31 16.72 -23.12
C THR A 21 11.04 16.57 -22.27
N GLN A 22 9.89 16.29 -22.89
CA GLN A 22 8.67 15.99 -22.13
C GLN A 22 8.88 14.87 -21.10
N ALA A 23 9.84 13.97 -21.37
CA ALA A 23 10.27 12.93 -20.43
C ALA A 23 10.96 13.52 -19.18
N ASP A 24 11.85 14.50 -19.33
CA ASP A 24 12.53 15.17 -18.22
C ASP A 24 11.55 15.98 -17.36
N LEU A 25 10.61 16.71 -17.99
CA LEU A 25 9.56 17.44 -17.26
C LEU A 25 8.63 16.49 -16.50
N LYS A 26 8.30 15.33 -17.07
CA LYS A 26 7.50 14.30 -16.40
C LYS A 26 8.25 13.66 -15.24
N LYS A 27 9.56 13.44 -15.39
CA LYS A 27 10.44 12.93 -14.34
C LYS A 27 10.55 13.94 -13.19
N LEU A 28 10.88 15.20 -13.48
CA LEU A 28 10.91 16.31 -12.50
C LEU A 28 9.57 16.47 -11.78
N ARG A 29 8.44 16.36 -12.48
CA ARG A 29 7.10 16.42 -11.85
C ARG A 29 6.86 15.26 -10.90
N THR A 30 7.31 14.06 -11.28
CA THR A 30 7.23 12.86 -10.44
C THR A 30 8.13 13.00 -9.22
N ASP A 31 9.33 13.54 -9.38
CA ASP A 31 10.30 13.76 -8.32
C ASP A 31 9.82 14.83 -7.34
N VAL A 32 9.31 15.97 -7.81
CA VAL A 32 8.69 17.01 -6.96
C VAL A 32 7.48 16.46 -6.21
N HIS A 33 6.65 15.64 -6.86
CA HIS A 33 5.51 15.00 -6.20
C HIS A 33 5.97 14.00 -5.12
N SER A 34 7.01 13.21 -5.41
CA SER A 34 7.64 12.28 -4.48
C SER A 34 8.24 13.03 -3.27
N GLN A 35 9.02 14.08 -3.52
CA GLN A 35 9.62 14.91 -2.48
C GLN A 35 8.55 15.60 -1.62
N ARG A 36 7.49 16.14 -2.22
CA ARG A 36 6.35 16.69 -1.46
C ARG A 36 5.68 15.62 -0.60
N ASN A 37 5.51 14.41 -1.11
CA ASN A 37 4.95 13.32 -0.32
C ASN A 37 5.87 12.93 0.85
N GLN A 38 7.19 12.96 0.66
CA GLN A 38 8.18 12.73 1.71
C GLN A 38 8.19 13.85 2.77
N LEU A 39 8.15 15.11 2.36
CA LEU A 39 8.09 16.28 3.26
C LEU A 39 6.82 16.23 4.11
N ASN A 40 5.66 16.07 3.47
CA ASN A 40 4.38 15.91 4.16
C ASN A 40 4.38 14.71 5.13
N ALA A 41 5.06 13.62 4.75
CA ALA A 41 5.19 12.44 5.58
C ALA A 41 6.08 12.70 6.80
N ALA A 42 7.19 13.42 6.62
CA ALA A 42 8.08 13.86 7.70
C ALA A 42 7.37 14.84 8.64
N GLU A 43 6.63 15.82 8.11
CA GLU A 43 5.80 16.73 8.90
C GLU A 43 4.74 15.98 9.70
N SER A 44 4.03 15.03 9.08
CA SER A 44 3.04 14.22 9.79
C SER A 44 3.66 13.35 10.89
N ALA A 45 4.90 12.86 10.69
CA ALA A 45 5.65 12.14 11.70
C ALA A 45 6.16 13.05 12.83
N ALA A 46 6.57 14.28 12.49
CA ALA A 46 6.99 15.30 13.44
C ALA A 46 5.81 15.79 14.29
N ASP A 47 4.66 16.05 13.69
CA ASP A 47 3.40 16.34 14.39
C ASP A 47 2.97 15.17 15.27
N ALA A 48 3.18 13.94 14.79
CA ALA A 48 2.92 12.75 15.58
C ALA A 48 3.82 12.70 16.84
N GLY A 49 5.12 12.95 16.65
CA GLY A 49 6.10 13.05 17.72
C GLY A 49 5.85 14.22 18.69
N LYS A 50 5.37 15.36 18.18
CA LYS A 50 5.01 16.56 18.96
C LYS A 50 3.76 16.34 19.79
N GLY A 51 2.70 15.77 19.20
CA GLY A 51 1.50 15.37 19.92
C GLY A 51 1.81 14.32 20.99
N TYR A 52 2.72 13.39 20.68
CA TYR A 52 3.24 12.44 21.67
C TYR A 52 3.96 13.15 22.82
N THR A 53 4.98 13.98 22.56
CA THR A 53 5.73 14.71 23.61
C THR A 53 4.82 15.61 24.45
N GLN A 54 3.88 16.32 23.83
CA GLN A 54 2.87 17.11 24.55
C GLN A 54 1.96 16.26 25.43
N SER A 55 1.64 15.02 25.04
CA SER A 55 0.87 14.08 25.87
C SER A 55 1.67 13.54 27.06
N ILE A 56 3.02 13.49 26.99
CA ILE A 56 3.87 13.14 28.14
C ILE A 56 3.89 14.27 29.17
N GLY A 57 3.88 15.53 28.73
CA GLY A 57 3.94 16.70 29.61
C GLY A 57 2.62 17.07 30.30
N LYS A 58 1.48 16.50 29.88
CA LYS A 58 0.18 16.70 30.55
C LYS A 58 -0.03 15.61 31.59
N LYS A 59 -0.50 16.01 32.79
CA LYS A 59 -0.75 15.20 34.00
C LYS A 59 -1.15 13.73 33.75
N ASP A 60 -0.76 12.91 34.72
CA ASP A 60 -0.88 11.44 34.94
C ASP A 60 -2.22 10.75 34.56
N THR A 61 -3.24 11.48 34.09
CA THR A 61 -4.56 10.96 33.77
C THR A 61 -4.75 10.56 32.30
N THR A 62 -3.82 10.91 31.40
CA THR A 62 -3.95 10.60 29.96
C THR A 62 -3.49 9.17 29.67
N ARG A 63 -4.43 8.24 29.43
CA ARG A 63 -4.10 6.86 29.08
C ARG A 63 -3.59 6.77 27.64
N ARG A 64 -2.50 6.04 27.46
CA ARG A 64 -1.84 5.84 26.17
C ARG A 64 -1.42 4.40 25.98
N VAL A 65 -1.55 3.92 24.75
CA VAL A 65 -1.03 2.61 24.34
C VAL A 65 -0.13 2.80 23.13
N ILE A 66 1.07 2.26 23.22
CA ILE A 66 2.08 2.28 22.16
C ILE A 66 2.20 0.85 21.66
N LEU A 67 1.87 0.63 20.39
CA LEU A 67 2.01 -0.67 19.74
C LEU A 67 3.11 -0.57 18.69
N GLY A 68 4.15 -1.40 18.84
CA GLY A 68 5.14 -1.59 17.80
C GLY A 68 4.57 -2.42 16.64
N ASP A 69 5.24 -2.33 15.49
CA ASP A 69 4.89 -3.02 14.25
C ASP A 69 4.67 -4.54 14.46
N ASP A 70 5.56 -5.19 15.22
CA ASP A 70 5.47 -6.62 15.53
C ASP A 70 4.24 -6.99 16.37
N ALA A 71 3.83 -6.13 17.30
CA ALA A 71 2.65 -6.37 18.12
C ALA A 71 1.38 -6.32 17.25
N ILE A 72 1.30 -5.35 16.33
CA ILE A 72 0.18 -5.25 15.39
C ILE A 72 0.18 -6.44 14.43
N ALA A 73 1.34 -6.83 13.91
CA ALA A 73 1.47 -8.01 13.06
C ALA A 73 0.98 -9.28 13.75
N LYS A 74 1.36 -9.51 15.01
CA LYS A 74 0.88 -10.64 15.83
C LYS A 74 -0.63 -10.62 16.03
N ILE A 75 -1.23 -9.46 16.28
CA ILE A 75 -2.68 -9.35 16.44
C ILE A 75 -3.40 -9.68 15.13
N ILE A 76 -2.93 -9.16 13.99
CA ILE A 76 -3.53 -9.50 12.69
C ILE A 76 -3.36 -10.99 12.40
N GLN A 77 -2.19 -11.57 12.72
CA GLN A 77 -1.90 -12.99 12.53
C GLN A 77 -2.76 -13.90 13.42
N ALA A 78 -3.17 -13.45 14.61
CA ALA A 78 -4.09 -14.18 15.48
C ALA A 78 -5.50 -14.37 14.86
N HIS A 79 -5.85 -13.55 13.86
CA HIS A 79 -7.10 -13.66 13.11
C HIS A 79 -6.95 -14.41 11.77
N MET A 80 -5.84 -15.11 11.56
CA MET A 80 -5.56 -15.93 10.38
C MET A 80 -5.71 -17.44 10.67
N PRO A 81 -5.97 -18.27 9.64
CA PRO A 81 -6.13 -17.93 8.22
C PRO A 81 -7.51 -17.38 7.86
N TYR A 82 -7.59 -16.55 6.82
CA TYR A 82 -8.85 -16.05 6.28
C TYR A 82 -9.19 -16.76 4.97
N ALA A 83 -10.29 -17.50 4.96
CA ALA A 83 -10.79 -18.16 3.76
C ALA A 83 -11.85 -17.32 3.05
N PHE A 84 -11.84 -17.31 1.72
CA PHE A 84 -12.82 -16.60 0.91
C PHE A 84 -13.03 -17.26 -0.45
N ASP A 85 -14.25 -17.13 -0.99
CA ASP A 85 -14.58 -17.58 -2.34
C ASP A 85 -13.87 -16.72 -3.40
N GLY A 86 -13.25 -17.36 -4.39
CA GLY A 86 -12.64 -16.72 -5.57
C GLY A 86 -13.55 -15.76 -6.34
N ARG A 87 -14.88 -15.91 -6.23
CA ARG A 87 -15.88 -14.96 -6.77
C ARG A 87 -15.78 -13.57 -6.13
N LYS A 88 -15.19 -13.49 -4.93
CA LYS A 88 -14.80 -12.23 -4.28
C LYS A 88 -13.59 -11.58 -4.94
N LEU A 89 -12.74 -12.28 -5.69
CA LEU A 89 -11.73 -11.63 -6.55
C LEU A 89 -12.36 -11.24 -7.89
N SER A 90 -13.06 -12.16 -8.53
CA SER A 90 -13.73 -11.91 -9.82
C SER A 90 -14.85 -12.91 -10.03
N LYS A 91 -15.97 -12.50 -10.64
CA LYS A 91 -17.07 -13.42 -10.99
C LYS A 91 -16.64 -14.59 -11.89
N ARG A 92 -15.48 -14.44 -12.56
CA ARG A 92 -14.86 -15.43 -13.46
C ARG A 92 -13.97 -16.44 -12.76
N ILE A 93 -13.70 -16.25 -11.47
CA ILE A 93 -12.85 -17.12 -10.67
C ILE A 93 -13.74 -17.82 -9.65
N THR A 94 -13.61 -19.14 -9.54
CA THR A 94 -14.27 -19.95 -8.50
C THR A 94 -13.24 -20.76 -7.73
N GLY A 95 -13.66 -21.37 -6.64
CA GLY A 95 -12.79 -22.11 -5.71
C GLY A 95 -12.49 -21.29 -4.46
N ASP A 96 -11.84 -21.92 -3.49
CA ASP A 96 -11.55 -21.30 -2.20
C ASP A 96 -10.14 -20.74 -2.19
N PHE A 97 -10.00 -19.56 -1.60
CA PHE A 97 -8.71 -18.92 -1.38
C PHE A 97 -8.49 -18.75 0.11
N THR A 98 -7.27 -18.98 0.53
CA THR A 98 -6.84 -18.78 1.90
C THR A 98 -5.77 -17.70 1.92
N LEU A 99 -5.98 -16.65 2.73
CA LEU A 99 -4.92 -15.76 3.16
C LEU A 99 -4.29 -16.33 4.42
N SER A 100 -2.97 -16.40 4.42
CA SER A 100 -2.17 -16.94 5.51
C SER A 100 -0.93 -16.09 5.67
N ASN A 101 -0.41 -16.03 6.89
CA ASN A 101 0.85 -15.37 7.21
C ASN A 101 0.88 -13.86 6.89
N VAL A 102 1.08 -13.03 7.91
CA VAL A 102 1.33 -11.60 7.73
C VAL A 102 2.81 -11.36 7.87
N ARG A 103 3.44 -10.73 6.88
CA ARG A 103 4.86 -10.37 6.92
C ARG A 103 5.12 -8.98 6.38
N GLY A 104 6.28 -8.43 6.74
CA GLY A 104 6.68 -7.09 6.31
C GLY A 104 5.67 -6.03 6.72
N PHE A 105 5.06 -6.19 7.91
CA PHE A 105 4.22 -5.14 8.48
C PHE A 105 5.12 -3.95 8.80
N LYS A 106 4.74 -2.77 8.30
CA LYS A 106 5.45 -1.53 8.50
C LYS A 106 4.46 -0.41 8.72
N LEU A 107 4.68 0.38 9.76
CA LEU A 107 3.96 1.64 9.91
C LEU A 107 4.54 2.69 8.96
N LEU A 108 3.63 3.42 8.33
CA LEU A 108 3.96 4.46 7.38
C LEU A 108 3.38 5.78 7.89
N PRO A 109 3.99 6.92 7.52
CA PRO A 109 3.47 8.23 7.89
C PRO A 109 2.02 8.44 7.45
N ARG A 110 1.33 9.38 8.12
CA ARG A 110 -0.09 9.73 7.89
C ARG A 110 -1.08 8.62 8.24
N ASN A 111 -0.85 7.94 9.36
CA ASN A 111 -1.68 6.83 9.83
C ASN A 111 -1.84 5.75 8.77
N ARG A 112 -0.73 5.36 8.15
CA ARG A 112 -0.74 4.32 7.13
C ARG A 112 0.01 3.09 7.62
N ALA A 113 -0.27 1.96 7.00
CA ALA A 113 0.49 0.74 7.18
C ALA A 113 0.67 0.04 5.84
N GLN A 114 1.77 -0.68 5.72
CA GLN A 114 2.00 -1.65 4.66
C GLN A 114 2.14 -3.02 5.29
N TRP A 115 1.59 -4.04 4.65
CA TRP A 115 1.71 -5.42 5.10
C TRP A 115 1.59 -6.37 3.90
N THR A 116 2.15 -7.57 4.02
CA THR A 116 2.09 -8.59 2.97
C THR A 116 1.41 -9.84 3.50
N TRP A 117 0.48 -10.37 2.71
CA TRP A 117 -0.18 -11.64 2.96
C TRP A 117 0.29 -12.68 1.97
N ASP A 118 0.52 -13.90 2.43
CA ASP A 118 0.60 -15.03 1.51
C ASP A 118 -0.81 -15.52 1.20
N PHE A 119 -1.04 -15.98 -0.02
CA PHE A 119 -2.33 -16.53 -0.42
C PHE A 119 -2.16 -17.80 -1.24
N LYS A 120 -3.16 -18.68 -1.16
CA LYS A 120 -3.21 -19.91 -1.94
C LYS A 120 -4.65 -20.26 -2.31
N GLY A 121 -4.88 -20.66 -3.55
CA GLY A 121 -6.17 -21.17 -4.01
C GLY A 121 -6.26 -22.69 -3.95
N LYS A 122 -7.44 -23.22 -3.64
CA LYS A 122 -7.81 -24.63 -3.68
C LYS A 122 -9.05 -24.82 -4.55
N GLY A 123 -9.02 -25.82 -5.44
CA GLY A 123 -10.13 -26.07 -6.36
C GLY A 123 -10.39 -24.90 -7.32
N VAL A 124 -9.35 -24.12 -7.65
CA VAL A 124 -9.52 -22.91 -8.45
C VAL A 124 -9.95 -23.26 -9.88
N ASN A 125 -10.95 -22.55 -10.38
CA ASN A 125 -11.29 -22.53 -11.79
C ASN A 125 -11.34 -21.09 -12.30
N VAL A 126 -10.90 -20.88 -13.54
CA VAL A 126 -10.87 -19.56 -14.18
C VAL A 126 -11.58 -19.66 -15.52
N ASN A 127 -12.65 -18.89 -15.66
CA ASN A 127 -13.44 -18.84 -16.89
C ASN A 127 -13.26 -17.48 -17.58
N LEU A 128 -12.43 -17.45 -18.62
CA LEU A 128 -12.19 -16.26 -19.45
C LEU A 128 -13.06 -16.22 -20.73
N LYS A 129 -14.12 -17.04 -20.81
CA LYS A 129 -15.03 -17.02 -21.97
C LYS A 129 -15.59 -15.60 -22.18
N GLY A 130 -15.50 -15.12 -23.43
CA GLY A 130 -15.97 -13.78 -23.81
C GLY A 130 -15.05 -12.62 -23.41
N VAL A 131 -13.81 -12.89 -22.98
CA VAL A 131 -12.79 -11.85 -22.81
C VAL A 131 -12.04 -11.68 -24.14
N PRO A 132 -12.08 -10.50 -24.77
CA PRO A 132 -11.33 -10.25 -26.00
C PRO A 132 -9.84 -10.56 -25.80
N MET A 133 -9.24 -11.26 -26.77
CA MET A 133 -7.82 -11.66 -26.77
C MET A 133 -7.38 -12.65 -25.69
N ALA A 134 -8.26 -13.12 -24.79
CA ALA A 134 -7.90 -14.14 -23.81
C ALA A 134 -8.21 -15.55 -24.34
N GLY A 135 -7.18 -16.39 -24.42
CA GLY A 135 -7.28 -17.78 -24.86
C GLY A 135 -7.50 -18.78 -23.72
N SER A 136 -7.72 -20.03 -24.10
CA SER A 136 -7.75 -21.17 -23.17
C SER A 136 -6.44 -21.33 -22.40
N LYS A 137 -5.31 -21.02 -23.05
CA LYS A 137 -3.97 -21.00 -22.44
C LYS A 137 -3.89 -20.00 -21.29
N ASP A 138 -4.43 -18.80 -21.44
CA ASP A 138 -4.41 -17.77 -20.40
C ASP A 138 -5.26 -18.18 -19.19
N ALA A 139 -6.43 -18.79 -19.44
CA ALA A 139 -7.27 -19.33 -18.38
C ALA A 139 -6.54 -20.43 -17.57
N ARG A 140 -5.82 -21.32 -18.27
CA ARG A 140 -4.99 -22.35 -17.64
C ARG A 140 -3.84 -21.76 -16.84
N GLN A 141 -3.11 -20.80 -17.41
CA GLN A 141 -2.00 -20.13 -16.71
C GLN A 141 -2.48 -19.37 -15.47
N ALA A 142 -3.59 -18.65 -15.57
CA ALA A 142 -4.21 -17.97 -14.43
C ALA A 142 -4.64 -18.96 -13.35
N LYS A 143 -5.26 -20.09 -13.74
CA LYS A 143 -5.61 -21.17 -12.80
C LYS A 143 -4.39 -21.72 -12.08
N GLU A 144 -3.33 -22.05 -12.83
CA GLU A 144 -2.07 -22.57 -12.26
C GLU A 144 -1.40 -21.55 -11.33
N ALA A 145 -1.41 -20.26 -11.69
CA ALA A 145 -0.87 -19.18 -10.88
C ALA A 145 -1.62 -19.01 -9.55
N LEU A 146 -2.95 -18.92 -9.61
CA LEU A 146 -3.81 -18.76 -8.44
C LEU A 146 -3.79 -19.98 -7.52
N THR A 147 -3.70 -21.19 -8.09
CA THR A 147 -3.60 -22.45 -7.33
C THR A 147 -2.23 -22.58 -6.65
N ALA A 148 -1.14 -22.23 -7.35
CA ALA A 148 0.20 -22.20 -6.77
C ALA A 148 0.29 -21.17 -5.63
N GLY A 149 -0.51 -20.09 -5.73
CA GLY A 149 -0.54 -19.02 -4.75
C GLY A 149 0.61 -18.04 -4.92
N GLY A 150 0.79 -17.20 -3.92
CA GLY A 150 1.72 -16.09 -3.99
C GLY A 150 1.67 -15.22 -2.76
N SER A 151 2.06 -13.96 -2.93
CA SER A 151 1.99 -12.93 -1.90
C SER A 151 1.33 -11.66 -2.44
N ILE A 152 0.55 -10.99 -1.61
CA ILE A 152 -0.12 -9.73 -1.90
C ILE A 152 0.36 -8.70 -0.88
N THR A 153 1.05 -7.67 -1.33
CA THR A 153 1.42 -6.51 -0.52
C THR A 153 0.32 -5.46 -0.60
N MET A 154 -0.14 -5.06 0.57
CA MET A 154 -1.20 -4.09 0.80
C MET A 154 -0.60 -2.83 1.41
N GLU A 155 -1.17 -1.69 1.06
CA GLU A 155 -0.94 -0.42 1.74
C GLU A 155 -2.30 0.19 2.10
N GLY A 156 -2.45 0.68 3.31
CA GLY A 156 -3.74 1.14 3.80
C GLY A 156 -3.66 2.22 4.86
N SER A 157 -4.81 2.82 5.14
CA SER A 157 -4.98 3.78 6.23
C SER A 157 -5.50 3.08 7.49
N LEU A 158 -5.08 3.61 8.64
CA LEU A 158 -5.44 3.22 9.98
C LEU A 158 -6.33 4.30 10.60
N TRP A 159 -7.47 3.93 11.14
CA TRP A 159 -8.30 4.86 11.91
C TRP A 159 -9.11 4.13 12.97
N VAL A 160 -9.51 4.87 14.00
CA VAL A 160 -10.31 4.33 15.10
C VAL A 160 -11.79 4.44 14.75
N ASP A 161 -12.51 3.33 14.90
CA ASP A 161 -13.97 3.32 15.01
C ASP A 161 -14.36 3.26 16.48
N HIS A 162 -14.72 4.42 17.01
CA HIS A 162 -15.10 4.61 18.40
C HIS A 162 -16.37 3.83 18.77
N LYS A 163 -17.32 3.68 17.85
CA LYS A 163 -18.59 2.98 18.14
C LYS A 163 -18.35 1.49 18.37
N LYS A 164 -17.39 0.92 17.65
CA LYS A 164 -17.04 -0.50 17.74
C LYS A 164 -15.82 -0.77 18.63
N ASN A 165 -15.15 0.25 19.15
CA ASN A 165 -13.87 0.14 19.87
C ASN A 165 -12.83 -0.69 19.09
N VAL A 166 -12.70 -0.44 17.78
CA VAL A 166 -11.72 -1.12 16.92
C VAL A 166 -10.86 -0.14 16.14
N LEU A 167 -9.62 -0.53 15.87
CA LEU A 167 -8.78 0.03 14.83
C LEU A 167 -9.15 -0.62 13.50
N ARG A 168 -9.59 0.17 12.52
CA ARG A 168 -9.87 -0.28 11.16
C ARG A 168 -8.63 -0.08 10.28
N LEU A 169 -8.33 -1.10 9.50
CA LEU A 169 -7.33 -1.10 8.45
C LEU A 169 -8.05 -1.27 7.11
N ASN A 170 -7.95 -0.27 6.25
CA ASN A 170 -8.44 -0.35 4.87
C ASN A 170 -7.25 -0.27 3.93
N GLY A 171 -7.02 -1.37 3.22
CA GLY A 171 -5.86 -1.52 2.36
C GLY A 171 -6.25 -1.62 0.89
N ARG A 172 -5.34 -1.16 0.04
CA ARG A 172 -5.29 -1.48 -1.38
C ARG A 172 -4.07 -2.35 -1.68
N CYS A 173 -4.20 -3.29 -2.58
CA CYS A 173 -3.10 -4.03 -3.19
C CYS A 173 -2.22 -3.05 -3.95
N VAL A 174 -0.96 -2.99 -3.55
CA VAL A 174 0.09 -2.21 -4.24
C VAL A 174 1.01 -3.09 -5.05
N LYS A 175 1.13 -4.37 -4.67
CA LYS A 175 1.95 -5.36 -5.38
C LYS A 175 1.39 -6.75 -5.16
N ALA A 176 1.40 -7.57 -6.22
CA ALA A 176 1.19 -9.00 -6.12
C ALA A 176 2.43 -9.72 -6.68
N SER A 177 2.74 -10.88 -6.14
CA SER A 177 3.78 -11.78 -6.65
C SER A 177 3.23 -13.20 -6.64
N LEU A 178 3.35 -13.88 -7.76
CA LEU A 178 2.82 -15.23 -7.96
C LEU A 178 3.97 -16.24 -8.02
N ARG A 179 3.76 -17.43 -7.45
CA ARG A 179 4.76 -18.50 -7.50
C ARG A 179 4.90 -19.12 -8.90
N LYS A 180 3.84 -19.07 -9.71
CA LYS A 180 3.83 -19.50 -11.12
C LYS A 180 3.23 -18.41 -11.99
N HIS A 181 3.71 -18.31 -13.23
CA HIS A 181 3.23 -17.35 -14.23
C HIS A 181 3.14 -15.91 -13.68
N ASN A 182 4.23 -15.44 -13.06
CA ASN A 182 4.35 -14.15 -12.39
C ASN A 182 4.44 -12.97 -13.38
N THR A 183 3.46 -12.86 -14.27
CA THR A 183 3.36 -11.82 -15.28
C THR A 183 2.60 -10.61 -14.75
N GLY A 184 2.85 -9.42 -15.30
CA GLY A 184 2.15 -8.19 -14.92
C GLY A 184 0.62 -8.32 -15.05
N THR A 185 0.14 -9.02 -16.09
CA THR A 185 -1.29 -9.30 -16.29
C THR A 185 -1.89 -10.09 -15.13
N ASN A 186 -1.23 -11.18 -14.71
CA ASN A 186 -1.74 -12.03 -13.63
C ASN A 186 -1.65 -11.33 -12.26
N GLN A 187 -0.58 -10.57 -12.03
CA GLN A 187 -0.46 -9.70 -10.85
C GLN A 187 -1.59 -8.67 -10.80
N GLY A 188 -1.90 -8.05 -11.94
CA GLY A 188 -2.99 -7.09 -12.11
C GLY A 188 -4.35 -7.70 -11.73
N TYR A 189 -4.66 -8.90 -12.21
CA TYR A 189 -5.92 -9.57 -11.85
C TYR A 189 -6.08 -9.80 -10.35
N VAL A 190 -5.01 -10.21 -9.68
CA VAL A 190 -5.03 -10.40 -8.22
C VAL A 190 -5.24 -9.07 -7.51
N CYS A 191 -4.47 -8.03 -7.87
CA CYS A 191 -4.61 -6.72 -7.24
C CYS A 191 -5.97 -6.07 -7.50
N ASP A 192 -6.50 -6.16 -8.72
CA ASP A 192 -7.81 -5.61 -9.06
C ASP A 192 -8.93 -6.30 -8.30
N GLY A 193 -8.88 -7.64 -8.20
CA GLY A 193 -9.86 -8.41 -7.44
C GLY A 193 -9.78 -8.13 -5.94
N ALA A 194 -8.56 -8.06 -5.42
CA ALA A 194 -8.24 -7.68 -4.06
C ALA A 194 -8.86 -6.30 -3.71
N ASN A 195 -8.64 -5.31 -4.58
CA ASN A 195 -9.10 -3.93 -4.39
C ASN A 195 -10.61 -3.76 -4.53
N LYS A 196 -11.26 -4.49 -5.44
CA LYS A 196 -12.69 -4.29 -5.74
C LYS A 196 -13.62 -4.86 -4.67
N LYS A 197 -13.23 -5.95 -4.02
CA LYS A 197 -14.19 -6.75 -3.24
C LYS A 197 -13.59 -7.36 -1.98
N LEU A 198 -12.39 -7.94 -2.07
CA LEU A 198 -11.79 -8.67 -0.96
C LEU A 198 -11.36 -7.75 0.20
N PHE A 199 -10.83 -6.57 -0.12
CA PHE A 199 -10.29 -5.64 0.87
C PHE A 199 -11.10 -4.34 1.01
N ARG A 200 -12.27 -4.27 0.35
CA ARG A 200 -13.31 -3.32 0.75
C ARG A 200 -13.84 -3.64 2.16
N SER A 201 -13.83 -4.92 2.56
CA SER A 201 -14.06 -5.29 3.96
C SER A 201 -12.85 -4.91 4.78
N GLN A 202 -13.06 -3.96 5.68
CA GLN A 202 -12.02 -3.42 6.54
C GLN A 202 -11.59 -4.47 7.55
N GLN A 203 -10.28 -4.68 7.68
CA GLN A 203 -9.75 -5.51 8.75
C GLN A 203 -9.88 -4.72 10.05
N THR A 204 -10.30 -5.38 11.12
CA THR A 204 -10.50 -4.72 12.41
C THR A 204 -9.62 -5.36 13.47
N VAL A 205 -8.90 -4.52 14.20
CA VAL A 205 -8.13 -4.91 15.38
C VAL A 205 -8.84 -4.34 16.61
N PRO A 206 -9.25 -5.16 17.59
CA PRO A 206 -9.85 -4.66 18.82
C PRO A 206 -8.93 -3.67 19.53
N LEU A 207 -9.47 -2.56 20.03
CA LEU A 207 -8.70 -1.66 20.88
C LEU A 207 -8.42 -2.31 22.24
N PRO A 208 -7.31 -1.97 22.90
CA PRO A 208 -7.08 -2.33 24.30
C PRO A 208 -8.24 -1.90 25.20
N LYS A 209 -8.66 -2.76 26.13
CA LYS A 209 -9.79 -2.51 27.05
C LYS A 209 -9.67 -1.18 27.81
N VAL A 210 -8.45 -0.78 28.15
CA VAL A 210 -8.13 0.48 28.85
C VAL A 210 -8.59 1.74 28.09
N LEU A 211 -8.82 1.63 26.77
CA LEU A 211 -9.27 2.69 25.87
C LEU A 211 -10.74 2.56 25.44
N HIS A 212 -11.49 1.56 25.93
CA HIS A 212 -12.88 1.34 25.54
C HIS A 212 -13.79 2.47 26.06
N GLY A 213 -14.72 2.91 25.22
CA GLY A 213 -15.65 4.00 25.56
C GLY A 213 -14.99 5.38 25.65
N LYS A 214 -13.70 5.48 25.29
CA LYS A 214 -12.95 6.74 25.28
C LYS A 214 -12.83 7.30 23.87
N LYS A 215 -12.64 8.61 23.79
CA LYS A 215 -12.28 9.26 22.53
C LYS A 215 -10.78 9.00 22.30
N VAL A 216 -10.45 8.16 21.33
CA VAL A 216 -9.07 7.73 21.06
C VAL A 216 -8.53 8.35 19.78
N GLN A 217 -7.43 9.07 19.85
CA GLN A 217 -6.68 9.47 18.67
C GLN A 217 -5.62 8.41 18.32
N ALA A 218 -5.59 7.98 17.05
CA ALA A 218 -4.53 7.15 16.51
C ALA A 218 -3.50 8.02 15.76
N MET A 219 -2.22 7.77 16.04
CA MET A 219 -1.08 8.50 15.46
C MET A 219 0.03 7.50 15.14
N THR A 220 0.44 7.41 13.88
CA THR A 220 1.59 6.60 13.47
C THR A 220 2.87 7.42 13.48
N THR A 221 3.88 6.89 14.14
CA THR A 221 5.28 7.25 13.96
C THR A 221 5.95 6.19 13.06
N PRO A 222 7.22 6.34 12.65
CA PRO A 222 7.90 5.36 11.81
C PRO A 222 7.90 3.92 12.36
N ASN A 223 7.83 3.73 13.68
CA ASN A 223 7.97 2.42 14.33
C ASN A 223 6.84 2.08 15.33
N HIS A 224 5.92 3.02 15.57
CA HIS A 224 4.88 2.82 16.58
C HIS A 224 3.54 3.43 16.17
N LEU A 225 2.47 2.70 16.48
CA LEU A 225 1.13 3.22 16.52
C LEU A 225 0.86 3.68 17.96
N VAL A 226 0.60 4.96 18.11
CA VAL A 226 0.26 5.57 19.39
C VAL A 226 -1.25 5.81 19.42
N LEU A 227 -1.90 5.25 20.44
CA LEU A 227 -3.31 5.43 20.74
C LEU A 227 -3.42 6.28 22.00
N ILE A 228 -4.03 7.45 21.91
CA ILE A 228 -4.10 8.44 23.00
C ILE A 228 -5.55 8.73 23.34
N GLU A 229 -5.91 8.63 24.62
CA GLU A 229 -7.19 9.13 25.14
C GLU A 229 -7.24 10.67 25.05
N ARG A 230 -8.30 11.20 24.43
CA ARG A 230 -8.60 12.62 24.28
C ARG A 230 -9.79 13.04 25.12
#